data_AF-A0A822C4W4-F1
#
_entry.id   AF-A0A822C4W4-F1
#
_cell.length_a   1.000
_cell.length_b   1.000
_cell.length_c   1.000
_cell.angle_alpha   90.00
_cell.angle_beta   90.00
_cell.angle_gamma   90.00
#
_symmetry.space_group_name_H-M   'P 1'
#
loop_
_entity.id
_entity.type
_entity.pdbx_description
1 polymer ?
#
loop_
_entity_poly.entity_id
_entity_poly.type
_entity_poly.pdbx_seq_one_letter_code
_entity_poly.pdbx_strand_id
1 'polypeptide(L)'
;MSNSLGNYELKDSPRRSGPGEGGVAVIPSDKVSMDKHIKDTRPAERKNWIYPNTQYLPTASIILVFYDEGWNVLLRTVHSVINTSSPELLKEVVFVDDGSSDG
;
A
#
# COMPACT_ATOMS: atom_id res chain seq x y z
N MET A 1 33.83 -4.27 -10.93
CA MET A 1 32.61 -4.67 -11.65
C MET A 1 31.55 -3.63 -11.34
N SER A 2 31.29 -2.76 -12.32
CA SER A 2 30.40 -1.60 -12.20
C SER A 2 28.96 -2.05 -12.43
N ASN A 3 28.07 -1.89 -11.45
CA ASN A 3 26.64 -2.02 -11.71
C ASN A 3 26.10 -0.65 -12.09
N SER A 4 25.75 -0.55 -13.38
CA SER A 4 25.08 0.55 -14.05
C SER A 4 23.73 0.81 -13.38
N LEU A 5 23.67 1.78 -12.47
CA LEU A 5 22.42 2.48 -12.20
C LEU A 5 22.18 3.38 -13.42
N GLY A 6 21.23 2.96 -14.26
CA GLY A 6 20.83 3.71 -15.45
C GLY A 6 20.54 5.17 -15.10
N ASN A 7 21.17 6.06 -15.86
CA ASN A 7 20.92 7.49 -15.83
C ASN A 7 19.50 7.74 -16.35
N TYR A 8 18.51 7.80 -15.46
CA TYR A 8 17.18 8.29 -15.80
C TYR A 8 17.20 9.81 -15.67
N GLU A 9 17.60 10.46 -16.76
CA GLU A 9 17.52 11.90 -16.91
C GLU A 9 16.04 12.31 -16.96
N LEU A 10 15.61 13.13 -16.00
CA LEU A 10 14.26 13.69 -15.93
C LEU A 10 14.07 14.69 -17.08
N LYS A 11 13.83 14.18 -18.29
CA LYS A 11 13.35 14.98 -19.40
C LYS A 11 11.89 15.34 -19.11
N ASP A 12 11.68 16.63 -18.92
CA ASP A 12 10.39 17.31 -18.83
C ASP A 12 9.46 16.76 -17.75
N SER A 13 9.75 17.11 -16.50
CA SER A 13 8.74 17.02 -15.44
C SER A 13 7.58 17.97 -15.81
N PRO A 14 6.35 17.47 -16.08
CA PRO A 14 5.21 18.36 -16.23
C PRO A 14 5.12 19.22 -14.97
N ARG A 15 4.81 20.51 -15.13
CA ARG A 15 4.58 21.43 -14.01
C ARG A 15 3.75 20.70 -12.97
N ARG A 16 4.19 20.73 -11.70
CA ARG A 16 3.50 20.12 -10.56
C ARG A 16 2.05 20.63 -10.55
N SER A 17 1.15 19.94 -11.24
CA SER A 17 -0.26 19.95 -10.91
C SER A 17 -0.29 19.51 -9.45
N GLY A 18 -1.07 20.21 -8.63
CA GLY A 18 -1.19 19.91 -7.21
C GLY A 18 -1.53 18.43 -6.96
N PRO A 19 -1.62 18.01 -5.69
CA PRO A 19 -2.27 16.73 -5.41
C PRO A 19 -3.57 16.66 -6.23
N GLY A 20 -3.79 15.53 -6.90
CA GLY A 20 -5.02 15.35 -7.69
C GLY A 20 -6.25 15.45 -6.80
N GLU A 21 -7.43 15.33 -7.41
CA GLU A 21 -8.66 15.10 -6.64
C GLU A 21 -8.41 13.86 -5.75
N GLY A 22 -8.51 14.03 -4.43
CA GLY A 22 -8.09 13.02 -3.43
C GLY A 22 -6.82 13.34 -2.63
N GLY A 23 -6.15 14.48 -2.84
CA GLY A 23 -5.06 14.92 -1.94
C GLY A 23 -3.73 14.16 -2.11
N VAL A 24 -3.65 13.21 -3.06
CA VAL A 24 -2.46 12.41 -3.38
C VAL A 24 -1.92 12.79 -4.75
N ALA A 25 -0.58 12.76 -4.90
CA ALA A 25 0.04 12.97 -6.20
C ALA A 25 -0.20 11.75 -7.12
N VAL A 26 -1.08 11.90 -8.11
CA VAL A 26 -1.51 10.81 -9.02
C VAL A 26 -0.35 10.29 -9.89
N ILE A 27 0.36 11.18 -10.59
CA ILE A 27 1.42 10.79 -11.54
C ILE A 27 2.61 10.04 -10.90
N PRO A 28 3.13 10.44 -9.73
CA PRO A 28 4.13 9.64 -9.03
C PRO A 28 3.57 8.30 -8.55
N SER A 29 2.32 8.30 -8.12
CA SER A 29 1.68 7.13 -7.52
C SER A 29 1.52 5.97 -8.50
N ASP A 30 1.13 6.24 -9.74
CA ASP A 30 0.91 5.22 -10.78
C ASP A 30 2.22 4.59 -11.28
N LYS A 31 3.33 5.30 -11.07
CA LYS A 31 4.68 4.86 -11.46
C LYS A 31 5.41 4.12 -10.35
N VAL A 32 4.79 3.96 -9.18
CA VAL A 32 5.36 3.24 -8.04
C VAL A 32 4.85 1.80 -8.05
N SER A 33 5.78 0.85 -7.93
CA SER A 33 5.47 -0.58 -7.81
C SER A 33 4.45 -0.86 -6.70
N MET A 34 3.53 -1.80 -6.95
CA MET A 34 2.63 -2.35 -5.93
C MET A 34 3.40 -3.06 -4.80
N ASP A 35 4.62 -3.51 -5.08
CA ASP A 35 5.45 -4.35 -4.22
C ASP A 35 6.62 -3.52 -3.69
N LYS A 36 6.32 -2.42 -3.01
CA LYS A 36 7.37 -1.59 -2.43
C LYS A 36 7.94 -2.27 -1.20
N HIS A 37 9.12 -2.86 -1.32
CA HIS A 37 9.85 -3.40 -0.16
C HIS A 37 10.35 -2.25 0.73
N ILE A 38 9.71 -2.06 1.89
CA ILE A 38 10.09 -1.05 2.88
C ILE A 38 11.07 -1.68 3.87
N LYS A 39 12.21 -1.03 4.10
CA LYS A 39 13.17 -1.46 5.12
C LYS A 39 12.52 -1.42 6.49
N ASP A 40 12.58 -2.52 7.23
CA ASP A 40 12.08 -2.58 8.60
C ASP A 40 12.95 -1.74 9.55
N THR A 41 12.42 -0.58 9.96
CA THR A 41 13.05 0.37 10.89
C THR A 41 12.63 0.15 12.35
N ARG A 42 11.84 -0.88 12.65
CA ARG A 42 11.37 -1.16 14.02
C ARG A 42 12.55 -1.44 14.97
N PRO A 43 12.44 -1.08 16.26
CA PRO A 43 13.42 -1.46 17.29
C PRO A 43 13.64 -2.97 17.34
N ALA A 44 14.84 -3.42 17.73
CA ALA A 44 15.20 -4.84 17.76
C ALA A 44 14.25 -5.68 18.63
N GLU A 45 13.78 -5.11 19.76
CA GLU A 45 12.81 -5.73 20.67
C GLU A 45 11.48 -6.08 19.98
N ARG A 46 11.02 -5.24 19.04
CA ARG A 46 9.78 -5.45 18.28
C ARG A 46 9.96 -6.42 17.12
N LYS A 47 11.17 -6.50 16.56
CA LYS A 47 11.49 -7.42 15.45
C LYS A 47 11.50 -8.87 15.90
N ASN A 48 11.98 -9.12 17.11
CA ASN A 48 12.11 -10.47 17.67
C ASN A 48 10.93 -10.85 18.57
N TRP A 49 9.88 -10.03 18.61
CA TRP A 49 8.70 -10.33 19.41
C TRP A 49 7.90 -11.47 18.78
N ILE A 50 7.85 -12.61 19.47
CA ILE A 50 7.04 -13.75 19.07
C ILE A 50 5.71 -13.64 19.82
N TYR A 51 4.61 -13.53 19.07
CA TYR A 51 3.29 -13.63 19.67
C TYR A 51 3.06 -15.06 20.14
N PRO A 52 2.86 -15.32 21.44
CA PRO A 52 2.50 -16.65 21.89
C PRO A 52 1.10 -16.99 21.35
N ASN A 53 0.85 -18.27 21.10
CA ASN A 53 -0.50 -18.77 20.83
C ASN A 53 -1.16 -18.14 19.58
N THR A 54 -0.40 -17.88 18.51
CA THR A 54 -0.93 -17.34 17.24
C THR A 54 -2.12 -18.13 16.70
N GLN A 55 -2.14 -19.46 16.92
CA GLN A 55 -3.25 -20.35 16.55
C GLN A 55 -4.60 -20.01 17.21
N TYR A 56 -4.57 -19.32 18.35
CA TYR A 56 -5.76 -18.92 19.12
C TYR A 56 -6.13 -17.45 18.89
N LEU A 57 -5.37 -16.72 18.08
CA LEU A 57 -5.75 -15.36 17.72
C LEU A 57 -7.03 -15.40 16.86
N PRO A 58 -7.98 -14.49 17.10
CA PRO A 58 -9.16 -14.39 16.28
C PRO A 58 -8.77 -13.96 14.87
N THR A 59 -9.52 -14.45 13.88
CA THR A 59 -9.41 -13.92 12.52
C THR A 59 -9.99 -12.51 12.46
N ALA A 60 -9.49 -11.71 11.52
CA ALA A 60 -9.91 -10.34 11.31
C ALA A 60 -10.46 -10.16 9.89
N SER A 61 -11.58 -9.44 9.79
CA SER A 61 -12.09 -8.88 8.54
C SER A 61 -11.58 -7.46 8.41
N ILE A 62 -11.00 -7.12 7.25
CA ILE A 62 -10.51 -5.77 6.96
C ILE A 62 -11.58 -5.05 6.15
N ILE A 63 -12.05 -3.92 6.65
CA ILE A 63 -13.06 -3.08 5.98
C ILE A 63 -12.34 -1.84 5.43
N LEU A 64 -12.33 -1.69 4.10
CA LEU A 64 -11.76 -0.54 3.41
C LEU A 64 -12.90 0.31 2.87
N VAL A 65 -13.16 1.43 3.54
CA VAL A 65 -14.11 2.45 3.08
C VAL A 65 -13.39 3.40 2.14
N PHE A 66 -13.97 3.68 0.98
CA PHE A 66 -13.38 4.59 0.00
C PHE A 66 -14.44 5.53 -0.60
N TYR A 67 -13.99 6.70 -1.03
CA TYR A 67 -14.81 7.72 -1.69
C TYR A 67 -13.94 8.43 -2.74
N ASP A 68 -14.29 8.29 -4.03
CA ASP A 68 -13.58 8.90 -5.16
C ASP A 68 -12.04 8.69 -5.13
N GLU A 69 -11.61 7.53 -4.63
CA GLU A 69 -10.19 7.16 -4.53
C GLU A 69 -9.68 6.52 -5.83
N GLY A 70 -8.45 6.86 -6.24
CA GLY A 70 -7.85 6.28 -7.43
C GLY A 70 -7.62 4.76 -7.30
N TRP A 71 -7.95 3.98 -8.34
CA TRP A 71 -7.83 2.52 -8.34
C TRP A 71 -6.45 2.00 -7.91
N ASN A 72 -5.38 2.68 -8.34
CA ASN A 72 -4.01 2.30 -7.96
C ASN A 72 -3.74 2.48 -6.45
N VAL A 73 -4.42 3.42 -5.79
CA VAL A 73 -4.34 3.62 -4.33
C VAL A 73 -5.02 2.46 -3.60
N LEU A 74 -6.24 2.12 -4.02
CA LEU A 74 -6.98 1.00 -3.45
C LEU A 74 -6.22 -0.32 -3.60
N LEU A 75 -5.73 -0.62 -4.80
CA LEU A 75 -4.96 -1.84 -5.05
C LEU A 75 -3.69 -1.92 -4.23
N ARG A 76 -2.97 -0.81 -4.05
CA ARG A 76 -1.76 -0.83 -3.20
C ARG A 76 -2.08 -1.11 -1.75
N THR A 77 -3.19 -0.60 -1.23
CA THR A 77 -3.65 -0.90 0.13
C THR A 77 -3.96 -2.38 0.29
N VAL A 78 -4.68 -2.96 -0.66
CA VAL A 78 -5.06 -4.39 -0.67
C VAL A 78 -3.83 -5.28 -0.77
N HIS A 79 -2.93 -4.93 -1.69
CA HIS A 79 -1.70 -5.67 -1.89
C HIS A 79 -0.82 -5.64 -0.64
N SER A 80 -0.73 -4.49 0.03
CA SER A 80 -0.04 -4.36 1.32
C SER A 80 -0.68 -5.25 2.38
N VAL A 81 -2.01 -5.24 2.48
CA VAL A 81 -2.75 -6.07 3.45
C VAL A 81 -2.43 -7.54 3.25
N ILE A 82 -2.51 -8.04 2.02
CA ILE A 82 -2.26 -9.46 1.70
C ILE A 82 -0.82 -9.85 2.02
N ASN A 83 0.15 -9.01 1.69
CA ASN A 83 1.57 -9.34 1.86
C ASN A 83 2.09 -9.19 3.29
N THR A 84 1.41 -8.44 4.15
CA THR A 84 1.86 -8.15 5.51
C THR A 84 1.04 -8.86 6.59
N SER A 85 -0.17 -9.29 6.26
CA SER A 85 -1.02 -10.05 7.19
C SER A 85 -0.66 -11.53 7.16
N SER A 86 -0.76 -12.19 8.31
CA SER A 86 -0.60 -13.65 8.36
C SER A 86 -1.85 -14.31 7.73
N PRO A 87 -1.71 -15.22 6.75
CA PRO A 87 -2.83 -15.76 5.98
C PRO A 87 -3.90 -16.45 6.84
N GLU A 88 -3.50 -17.08 7.93
CA GLU A 88 -4.39 -17.77 8.86
C GLU A 88 -5.25 -16.83 9.71
N LEU A 89 -4.88 -15.55 9.81
CA LEU A 89 -5.62 -14.54 10.57
C LEU A 89 -6.47 -13.63 9.68
N LEU A 90 -6.21 -13.57 8.38
CA LEU A 90 -6.99 -12.75 7.46
C LEU A 90 -8.22 -13.51 6.97
N LYS A 91 -9.41 -13.08 7.40
CA LYS A 91 -10.67 -13.72 6.99
C LYS A 91 -11.13 -13.24 5.61
N GLU A 92 -11.20 -11.93 5.43
CA GLU A 92 -11.73 -11.28 4.24
C GLU A 92 -11.31 -9.81 4.18
N VAL A 93 -11.32 -9.24 2.97
CA VAL A 93 -11.18 -7.80 2.75
C VAL A 93 -12.45 -7.31 2.07
N VAL A 94 -13.19 -6.43 2.74
CA VAL A 94 -14.47 -5.88 2.29
C VAL A 94 -14.26 -4.44 1.85
N PHE A 95 -14.67 -4.12 0.63
CA PHE A 95 -14.68 -2.74 0.15
C PHE A 95 -16.06 -2.14 0.37
N VAL A 96 -16.08 -0.93 0.89
CA VAL A 96 -17.30 -0.16 1.14
C VAL A 96 -17.17 1.15 0.39
N ASP A 97 -18.02 1.34 -0.60
CA ASP A 97 -18.14 2.60 -1.33
C ASP A 97 -19.02 3.56 -0.52
N ASP A 98 -18.49 4.72 -0.15
CA ASP A 98 -19.19 5.78 0.59
C ASP A 98 -19.89 6.78 -0.36
N GLY A 99 -20.41 6.28 -1.48
CA GLY A 99 -21.17 7.07 -2.45
C GLY A 99 -20.29 7.82 -3.45
N SER A 100 -19.23 7.18 -3.95
CA SER A 100 -18.38 7.71 -5.01
C SER A 100 -19.21 8.16 -6.21
N SER A 101 -18.75 9.24 -6.86
CA SER A 101 -19.44 9.90 -7.97
C SER A 101 -19.33 9.11 -9.28
N ASP A 102 -18.28 8.30 -9.40
CA ASP A 102 -17.99 7.46 -10.56
C ASP A 102 -18.54 6.03 -10.34
N GLY A 103 -19.81 5.82 -10.71
CA GLY A 103 -20.49 4.51 -10.71
C GLY A 103 -21.23 4.23 -12.00
#